data_AF-A0A0M3KC61-F1
#
_entry.id   AF-A0A0M3KC61-F1
#
_cell.length_a   1.000
_cell.length_b   1.000
_cell.length_c   1.000
_cell.angle_alpha   90.00
_cell.angle_beta   90.00
_cell.angle_gamma   90.00
#
_symmetry.space_group_name_H-M   'P 1'
#
loop_
_entity.id
_entity.type
_entity.pdbx_description
1 polymer ?
#
loop_
_entity_poly.entity_id
_entity_poly.type
_entity_poly.pdbx_seq_one_letter_code
_entity_poly.pdbx_strand_id
1 'polypeptide(L)'
;MASRWVLFFVAILVATACGDPGHEFDAPQTLPDRQTMVHLFEWKWTDIARECENFLQYYGYGAVQISPPNEHVIIYKDNDLPWWVRYQPVSYKLESRSGTREEFIDMVNRCNRVGVRIIVDAVLNHMTGANMKFGENGVSSWNGSYFDSTPGREQFPAVPYGAGDTNDWRCNGDIQGSDYQQSAIDVRFALISCYFHSTGGW
;
A
#
# COMPACT_ATOMS: atom_id res chain seq x y z
N MET A 1 -48.36 36.59 52.91
CA MET A 1 -48.31 36.72 51.43
C MET A 1 -46.92 36.32 50.99
N ALA A 2 -46.83 35.22 50.23
CA ALA A 2 -45.60 34.49 49.96
C ALA A 2 -44.72 35.14 48.88
N SER A 3 -43.42 35.19 49.14
CA SER A 3 -42.37 35.58 48.19
C SER A 3 -42.22 34.51 47.10
N ARG A 4 -42.38 34.88 45.83
CA ARG A 4 -42.17 34.01 44.67
C ARG A 4 -40.73 34.19 44.17
N TRP A 5 -39.86 33.25 44.51
CA TRP A 5 -38.56 33.10 43.86
C TRP A 5 -38.76 32.32 42.55
N VAL A 6 -38.50 32.98 41.43
CA VAL A 6 -38.48 32.34 40.10
C VAL A 6 -37.06 31.79 39.89
N LEU A 7 -36.89 30.48 40.03
CA LEU A 7 -35.66 29.78 39.65
C LEU A 7 -35.72 29.48 38.15
N PHE A 8 -34.90 30.16 37.36
CA PHE A 8 -34.62 29.79 35.97
C PHE A 8 -33.66 28.60 35.96
N PHE A 9 -34.16 27.42 35.61
CA PHE A 9 -33.31 26.28 35.27
C PHE A 9 -32.89 26.41 33.80
N VAL A 10 -31.62 26.77 33.56
CA VAL A 10 -30.99 26.62 32.24
C VAL A 10 -30.51 25.18 32.14
N ALA A 11 -31.22 24.35 31.37
CA ALA A 11 -30.76 23.02 31.03
C ALA A 11 -29.69 23.14 29.93
N ILE A 12 -28.42 23.05 30.30
CA ILE A 12 -27.33 22.87 29.35
C ILE A 12 -27.36 21.39 28.93
N LEU A 13 -27.90 21.12 27.74
CA LEU A 13 -27.71 19.86 27.04
C LEU A 13 -26.28 19.83 26.49
N VAL A 14 -25.36 19.27 27.27
CA VAL A 14 -24.08 18.81 26.72
C VAL A 14 -24.38 17.50 26.00
N ALA A 15 -24.51 17.55 24.67
CA ALA A 15 -24.45 16.34 23.86
C ALA A 15 -23.01 15.82 23.93
N THR A 16 -22.75 14.91 24.87
CA THR A 16 -21.54 14.10 24.86
C THR A 16 -21.60 13.21 23.63
N ALA A 17 -20.87 13.59 22.57
CA ALA A 17 -20.55 12.67 21.50
C ALA A 17 -19.79 11.50 22.11
N CYS A 18 -20.45 10.36 22.23
CA CYS A 18 -19.86 9.11 22.66
C CYS A 18 -19.02 8.58 21.49
N GLY A 19 -17.82 9.13 21.31
CA GLY A 19 -16.78 8.47 20.54
C GLY A 19 -16.21 7.37 21.41
N ASP A 20 -16.57 6.12 21.14
CA ASP A 20 -15.98 4.95 21.79
C ASP A 20 -14.48 4.90 21.45
N PRO A 21 -13.57 5.08 22.42
CA PRO A 21 -12.13 5.06 22.15
C PRO A 21 -11.61 3.65 21.76
N GLY A 22 -12.47 2.61 21.81
CA GLY A 22 -12.09 1.22 21.55
C GLY A 22 -11.97 0.81 20.08
N HIS A 23 -12.41 1.63 19.12
CA HIS A 23 -12.52 1.23 17.69
C HIS A 23 -11.76 2.12 16.70
N GLU A 24 -10.82 2.94 17.17
CA GLU A 24 -10.08 3.86 16.29
C GLU A 24 -9.30 3.14 15.16
N PHE A 25 -8.83 1.92 15.43
CA PHE A 25 -8.11 1.09 14.45
C PHE A 25 -9.00 0.32 13.47
N ASP A 26 -10.27 0.11 13.80
CA ASP A 26 -11.22 -0.61 12.94
C ASP A 26 -11.98 0.33 11.99
N ALA A 27 -11.96 1.63 12.28
CA ALA A 27 -12.69 2.61 11.51
C ALA A 27 -11.96 2.90 10.18
N PRO A 28 -12.68 2.89 9.03
CA PRO A 28 -12.08 3.18 7.71
C PRO A 28 -11.67 4.65 7.53
N GLN A 29 -11.89 5.49 8.56
CA GLN A 29 -11.57 6.92 8.58
C GLN A 29 -12.24 7.75 7.46
N THR A 30 -13.32 7.22 6.85
CA THR A 30 -14.13 7.92 5.85
C THR A 30 -15.21 8.78 6.51
N LEU A 31 -15.83 9.68 5.73
CA LEU A 31 -16.98 10.45 6.22
C LEU A 31 -18.20 9.52 6.46
N PRO A 32 -19.08 9.82 7.43
CA PRO A 32 -20.19 8.93 7.80
C PRO A 32 -21.13 8.56 6.64
N ASP A 33 -21.29 9.46 5.66
CA ASP A 33 -22.11 9.30 4.47
C ASP A 33 -21.37 8.65 3.28
N ARG A 34 -20.12 8.21 3.47
CA ARG A 34 -19.24 7.71 2.40
C ARG A 34 -18.59 6.38 2.77
N GLN A 35 -19.28 5.28 2.47
CA GLN A 35 -18.86 3.93 2.86
C GLN A 35 -18.19 3.13 1.73
N THR A 36 -18.28 3.59 0.48
CA THR A 36 -17.73 2.87 -0.67
C THR A 36 -16.28 3.26 -0.92
N MET A 37 -15.42 2.28 -1.19
CA MET A 37 -14.07 2.51 -1.71
C MET A 37 -13.94 1.99 -3.15
N VAL A 38 -13.04 2.58 -3.91
CA VAL A 38 -12.72 2.16 -5.28
C VAL A 38 -11.24 1.86 -5.42
N HIS A 39 -10.90 0.78 -6.13
CA HIS A 39 -9.52 0.50 -6.52
C HIS A 39 -9.27 1.09 -7.91
N LEU A 40 -8.52 2.20 -7.98
CA LEU A 40 -8.09 2.81 -9.24
C LEU A 40 -6.77 2.20 -9.70
N PHE A 41 -6.86 0.97 -10.18
CA PHE A 41 -5.72 0.12 -10.54
C PHE A 41 -4.87 0.74 -11.66
N GLU A 42 -3.57 0.93 -11.40
CA GLU A 42 -2.58 1.51 -12.32
C GLU A 42 -2.82 2.98 -12.73
N TRP A 43 -3.68 3.72 -12.03
CA TRP A 43 -3.89 5.14 -12.30
C TRP A 43 -2.71 6.00 -11.83
N LYS A 44 -2.47 7.12 -12.53
CA LYS A 44 -1.49 8.12 -12.12
C LYS A 44 -2.01 9.00 -11.00
N TRP A 45 -1.12 9.52 -10.16
CA TRP A 45 -1.50 10.37 -9.02
C TRP A 45 -2.30 11.60 -9.45
N THR A 46 -1.90 12.22 -10.56
CA THR A 46 -2.57 13.39 -11.14
C THR A 46 -3.99 13.09 -11.66
N ASP A 47 -4.22 11.87 -12.15
CA ASP A 47 -5.53 11.41 -12.59
C ASP A 47 -6.45 11.14 -11.40
N ILE A 48 -5.94 10.45 -10.38
CA ILE A 48 -6.68 10.20 -9.13
C ILE A 48 -7.06 11.52 -8.45
N ALA A 49 -6.14 12.48 -8.38
CA ALA A 49 -6.42 13.79 -7.79
C ALA A 49 -7.61 14.50 -8.49
N ARG A 50 -7.65 14.45 -9.83
CA ARG A 50 -8.77 14.99 -10.62
C ARG A 50 -10.05 14.18 -10.41
N GLU A 51 -9.95 12.87 -10.33
CA GLU A 51 -11.11 11.98 -10.14
C GLU A 51 -11.77 12.20 -8.77
N CYS A 52 -10.96 12.41 -7.72
CA CYS A 52 -11.44 12.81 -6.40
C CYS A 52 -12.32 14.07 -6.46
N GLU A 53 -11.86 15.10 -7.17
CA GLU A 53 -12.50 16.41 -7.25
C GLU A 53 -13.68 16.45 -8.24
N ASN A 54 -13.59 15.74 -9.35
CA ASN A 54 -14.57 15.85 -10.43
C ASN A 54 -15.70 14.83 -10.32
N PHE A 55 -15.46 13.69 -9.66
CA PHE A 55 -16.39 12.58 -9.63
C PHE A 55 -16.60 12.05 -8.21
N LEU A 56 -15.58 11.45 -7.60
CA LEU A 56 -15.73 10.62 -6.40
C LEU A 56 -16.43 11.35 -5.23
N GLN A 57 -16.10 12.63 -5.02
CA GLN A 57 -16.73 13.43 -3.97
C GLN A 57 -18.25 13.60 -4.14
N TYR A 58 -18.75 13.67 -5.37
CA TYR A 58 -20.17 13.91 -5.67
C TYR A 58 -21.00 12.62 -5.62
N TYR A 59 -20.36 11.46 -5.76
CA TYR A 59 -21.03 10.15 -5.80
C TYR A 59 -20.82 9.33 -4.52
N GLY A 60 -20.36 9.95 -3.43
CA GLY A 60 -20.34 9.31 -2.10
C GLY A 60 -19.21 8.29 -1.89
N TYR A 61 -18.14 8.33 -2.69
CA TYR A 61 -16.96 7.50 -2.45
C TYR A 61 -16.16 8.03 -1.26
N GLY A 62 -15.86 7.15 -0.31
CA GLY A 62 -15.12 7.47 0.91
C GLY A 62 -13.62 7.32 0.77
N ALA A 63 -13.14 6.40 -0.08
CA ALA A 63 -11.72 6.15 -0.24
C ALA A 63 -11.34 5.62 -1.64
N VAL A 64 -10.07 5.80 -1.98
CA VAL A 64 -9.40 5.21 -3.14
C VAL A 64 -8.29 4.30 -2.65
N GLN A 65 -8.33 3.03 -3.04
CA GLN A 65 -7.16 2.17 -3.00
C GLN A 65 -6.30 2.43 -4.23
N ILE A 66 -5.02 2.70 -4.00
CA ILE A 66 -4.04 2.95 -5.05
C ILE A 66 -3.11 1.75 -5.22
N SER A 67 -2.54 1.59 -6.42
CA SER A 67 -1.45 0.64 -6.65
C SER A 67 -0.17 1.04 -5.87
N PRO A 68 0.77 0.11 -5.63
CA PRO A 68 1.93 0.34 -4.76
C PRO A 68 2.72 1.60 -5.14
N PRO A 69 2.86 2.60 -4.24
CA PRO A 69 3.47 3.89 -4.58
C PRO A 69 4.99 3.89 -4.45
N ASN A 70 5.56 2.85 -3.86
CA ASN A 70 6.99 2.72 -3.66
C ASN A 70 7.73 2.36 -4.97
N GLU A 71 9.03 2.63 -4.98
CA GLU A 71 9.91 2.26 -6.09
C GLU A 71 9.93 0.75 -6.27
N HIS A 72 9.79 0.35 -7.53
CA HIS A 72 9.70 -1.05 -7.94
C HIS A 72 10.65 -1.34 -9.11
N VAL A 73 10.81 -2.62 -9.40
CA VAL A 73 11.62 -3.10 -10.53
C VAL A 73 11.01 -2.67 -11.87
N ILE A 74 11.85 -2.52 -12.89
CA ILE A 74 11.46 -2.39 -14.29
C ILE A 74 11.91 -3.66 -15.02
N ILE A 75 10.94 -4.37 -15.58
CA ILE A 75 11.15 -5.57 -16.40
C ILE A 75 10.20 -5.46 -17.59
N TYR A 76 10.71 -5.53 -18.81
CA TYR A 76 9.89 -5.56 -20.01
C TYR A 76 9.63 -7.00 -20.44
N LYS A 77 8.37 -7.35 -20.68
CA LYS A 77 7.94 -8.63 -21.28
C LYS A 77 7.19 -8.31 -22.55
N ASP A 78 7.58 -8.90 -23.67
CA ASP A 78 6.94 -8.69 -24.97
C ASP A 78 6.80 -7.20 -25.37
N ASN A 79 7.82 -6.40 -25.05
CA ASN A 79 7.87 -4.95 -25.28
C ASN A 79 6.80 -4.13 -24.50
N ASP A 80 6.27 -4.68 -23.41
CA ASP A 80 5.37 -3.99 -22.48
C ASP A 80 5.92 -4.07 -21.03
N LEU A 81 5.47 -3.14 -20.19
CA LEU A 81 5.75 -3.12 -18.75
C LEU A 81 4.53 -3.69 -18.01
N PRO A 82 4.57 -4.97 -17.60
CA PRO A 82 3.43 -5.63 -16.99
C PRO A 82 3.11 -5.06 -15.61
N TRP A 83 1.84 -5.12 -15.20
CA TRP A 83 1.35 -4.54 -13.94
C TRP A 83 2.02 -5.12 -12.68
N TRP A 84 2.37 -6.40 -12.72
CA TRP A 84 2.89 -7.11 -11.55
C TRP A 84 4.29 -6.64 -11.13
N VAL A 85 5.00 -5.86 -11.95
CA VAL A 85 6.31 -5.30 -11.58
C VAL A 85 6.21 -4.40 -10.34
N ARG A 86 5.05 -3.77 -10.09
CA ARG A 86 4.81 -2.92 -8.91
C ARG A 86 4.83 -3.69 -7.59
N TYR A 87 4.60 -5.00 -7.65
CA TYR A 87 4.66 -5.91 -6.51
C TYR A 87 6.07 -6.49 -6.32
N GLN A 88 7.10 -5.86 -6.90
CA GLN A 88 8.50 -6.21 -6.68
C GLN A 88 9.27 -4.95 -6.25
N PRO A 89 9.18 -4.59 -4.95
CA PRO A 89 9.82 -3.40 -4.40
C PRO A 89 11.34 -3.42 -4.55
N VAL A 90 11.91 -2.25 -4.83
CA VAL A 90 13.36 -2.00 -4.79
C VAL A 90 13.72 -1.09 -3.62
N SER A 91 12.86 -0.10 -3.31
CA SER A 91 13.01 0.78 -2.17
C SER A 91 11.65 1.33 -1.72
N TYR A 92 11.62 2.04 -0.59
CA TYR A 92 10.42 2.74 -0.10
C TYR A 92 10.36 4.21 -0.52
N LYS A 93 11.16 4.62 -1.51
CA LYS A 93 10.98 5.94 -2.15
C LYS A 93 9.61 5.97 -2.83
N LEU A 94 8.86 7.06 -2.66
CA LEU A 94 7.52 7.23 -3.27
C LEU A 94 7.63 7.69 -4.72
N GLU A 95 8.27 6.87 -5.54
CA GLU A 95 8.58 7.14 -6.94
C GLU A 95 8.22 5.89 -7.74
N SER A 96 7.12 5.95 -8.50
CA SER A 96 6.57 4.78 -9.20
C SER A 96 6.03 5.14 -10.57
N ARG A 97 5.56 4.14 -11.33
CA ARG A 97 4.87 4.33 -12.61
C ARG A 97 3.73 5.35 -12.57
N SER A 98 3.10 5.51 -11.40
CA SER A 98 2.00 6.46 -11.21
C SER A 98 2.42 7.92 -11.06
N GLY A 99 3.70 8.21 -10.76
CA GLY A 99 4.21 9.57 -10.58
C GLY A 99 5.22 9.73 -9.45
N THR A 100 5.66 10.97 -9.23
CA THR A 100 6.68 11.35 -8.23
C THR A 100 6.12 11.50 -6.83
N ARG A 101 7.01 11.69 -5.85
CA ARG A 101 6.64 11.95 -4.46
C ARG A 101 5.79 13.23 -4.33
N GLU A 102 6.13 14.27 -5.07
CA GLU A 102 5.41 15.54 -5.05
C GLU A 102 3.99 15.38 -5.59
N GLU A 103 3.82 14.64 -6.68
CA GLU A 103 2.52 14.33 -7.26
C GLU A 103 1.67 13.45 -6.32
N PHE A 104 2.30 12.50 -5.63
CA PHE A 104 1.64 11.70 -4.60
C PHE A 104 1.12 12.57 -3.44
N ILE A 105 1.95 13.50 -2.95
CA ILE A 105 1.55 14.45 -1.90
C ILE A 105 0.39 15.35 -2.37
N ASP A 106 0.45 15.86 -3.61
CA ASP A 106 -0.64 16.66 -4.19
C ASP A 106 -1.96 15.88 -4.24
N MET A 107 -1.92 14.64 -4.75
CA MET A 107 -3.07 13.75 -4.80
C MET A 107 -3.68 13.53 -3.42
N VAL A 108 -2.86 13.15 -2.42
CA VAL A 108 -3.32 12.93 -1.04
C VAL A 108 -3.98 14.19 -0.49
N ASN A 109 -3.36 15.37 -0.68
CA ASN A 109 -3.89 16.63 -0.18
C ASN A 109 -5.22 17.02 -0.82
N ARG A 110 -5.34 16.86 -2.14
CA ARG A 110 -6.55 17.22 -2.90
C ARG A 110 -7.71 16.27 -2.60
N CYS A 111 -7.47 14.96 -2.61
CA CYS A 111 -8.48 13.97 -2.24
C CYS A 111 -8.97 14.16 -0.80
N ASN A 112 -8.07 14.37 0.17
CA ASN A 112 -8.47 14.59 1.56
C ASN A 112 -9.30 15.87 1.73
N ARG A 113 -9.00 16.94 0.99
CA ARG A 113 -9.75 18.21 1.04
C ARG A 113 -11.22 18.04 0.65
N VAL A 114 -11.50 17.12 -0.27
CA VAL A 114 -12.86 16.80 -0.72
C VAL A 114 -13.47 15.62 0.01
N GLY A 115 -12.84 15.14 1.09
CA GLY A 115 -13.37 14.06 1.93
C GLY A 115 -13.22 12.65 1.34
N VAL A 116 -12.26 12.44 0.44
CA VAL A 116 -11.90 11.13 -0.13
C VAL A 116 -10.55 10.70 0.44
N ARG A 117 -10.51 9.56 1.13
CA ARG A 117 -9.27 9.00 1.73
C ARG A 117 -8.44 8.23 0.72
N ILE A 118 -7.15 8.11 0.99
CA ILE A 118 -6.22 7.30 0.20
C ILE A 118 -5.79 6.10 1.03
N ILE A 119 -5.99 4.90 0.49
CA ILE A 119 -5.56 3.62 1.05
C ILE A 119 -4.40 3.12 0.20
N VAL A 120 -3.24 2.97 0.81
CA VAL A 120 -2.01 2.55 0.13
C VAL A 120 -1.95 1.02 0.05
N ASP A 121 -1.72 0.48 -1.14
CA ASP A 121 -1.28 -0.91 -1.29
C ASP A 121 0.18 -1.04 -0.83
N ALA A 122 0.38 -1.67 0.33
CA ALA A 122 1.65 -1.75 1.02
C ALA A 122 2.30 -3.12 0.84
N VAL A 123 3.30 -3.19 -0.04
CA VAL A 123 4.10 -4.40 -0.27
C VAL A 123 5.30 -4.40 0.68
N LEU A 124 5.09 -4.90 1.90
CA LEU A 124 6.11 -4.93 2.97
C LEU A 124 6.70 -6.32 3.20
N ASN A 125 6.18 -7.29 2.48
CA ASN A 125 6.43 -8.69 2.72
C ASN A 125 7.75 -9.14 2.07
N HIS A 126 7.98 -8.73 0.83
CA HIS A 126 9.11 -9.18 0.00
C HIS A 126 9.70 -8.00 -0.79
N MET A 127 10.86 -8.25 -1.42
CA MET A 127 11.53 -7.33 -2.35
C MET A 127 11.42 -7.86 -3.80
N THR A 128 12.39 -7.57 -4.67
CA THR A 128 12.40 -8.10 -6.05
C THR A 128 12.52 -9.62 -6.09
N GLY A 129 12.17 -10.21 -7.24
CA GLY A 129 12.35 -11.64 -7.43
C GLY A 129 13.81 -12.09 -7.40
N ALA A 130 14.06 -13.38 -7.16
CA ALA A 130 15.42 -13.89 -7.05
C ALA A 130 16.17 -13.81 -8.40
N ASN A 131 17.50 -13.75 -8.32
CA ASN A 131 18.39 -13.66 -9.50
C ASN A 131 18.14 -12.43 -10.38
N MET A 132 17.71 -11.32 -9.78
CA MET A 132 17.60 -10.04 -10.47
C MET A 132 18.68 -9.09 -9.97
N LYS A 133 19.25 -8.30 -10.89
CA LYS A 133 20.27 -7.33 -10.52
C LYS A 133 20.17 -6.10 -11.39
N PHE A 134 20.31 -4.94 -10.75
CA PHE A 134 20.25 -3.67 -11.43
C PHE A 134 21.28 -3.61 -12.57
N GLY A 135 20.81 -3.36 -13.79
CA GLY A 135 21.64 -3.23 -14.99
C GLY A 135 21.98 -4.54 -15.69
N GLU A 136 21.49 -5.69 -15.21
CA GLU A 136 21.69 -7.00 -15.84
C GLU A 136 20.40 -7.51 -16.49
N ASN A 137 20.51 -8.22 -17.62
CA ASN A 137 19.38 -8.82 -18.34
C ASN A 137 18.20 -7.86 -18.64
N GLY A 138 18.49 -6.56 -18.82
CA GLY A 138 17.46 -5.54 -19.08
C GLY A 138 16.63 -5.15 -17.86
N VAL A 139 17.02 -5.58 -16.66
CA VAL A 139 16.37 -5.26 -15.39
C VAL A 139 16.91 -3.93 -14.84
N SER A 140 16.02 -3.05 -14.39
CA SER A 140 16.39 -1.81 -13.68
C SER A 140 15.37 -1.49 -12.58
N SER A 141 15.43 -0.28 -12.03
CA SER A 141 14.52 0.22 -11.01
C SER A 141 13.92 1.56 -11.42
N TRP A 142 12.71 1.85 -10.95
CA TRP A 142 11.97 3.03 -11.39
C TRP A 142 12.67 4.36 -11.10
N ASN A 143 13.38 4.46 -9.97
CA ASN A 143 14.07 5.68 -9.54
C ASN A 143 15.60 5.46 -9.40
N GLY A 144 16.14 4.49 -10.13
CA GLY A 144 17.58 4.26 -10.25
C GLY A 144 18.25 3.71 -8.98
N SER A 145 17.50 3.24 -7.98
CA SER A 145 18.11 2.58 -6.83
C SER A 145 18.78 1.27 -7.27
N TYR A 146 20.04 1.09 -6.87
CA TYR A 146 20.74 -0.19 -7.05
C TYR A 146 20.08 -1.29 -6.22
N PHE A 147 20.08 -2.51 -6.75
CA PHE A 147 19.77 -3.71 -6.00
C PHE A 147 20.45 -4.94 -6.63
N ASP A 148 20.65 -5.96 -5.81
CA ASP A 148 21.08 -7.30 -6.21
C ASP A 148 20.24 -8.29 -5.39
N SER A 149 19.47 -9.15 -6.03
CA SER A 149 18.67 -10.20 -5.38
C SER A 149 19.19 -11.60 -5.75
N THR A 150 20.49 -11.71 -6.01
CA THR A 150 21.16 -13.00 -6.16
C THR A 150 21.15 -13.74 -4.81
N PRO A 151 20.68 -15.01 -4.77
CA PRO A 151 20.63 -15.84 -3.57
C PRO A 151 21.91 -15.79 -2.73
N GLY A 152 21.79 -15.41 -1.45
CA GLY A 152 22.89 -15.29 -0.50
C GLY A 152 23.80 -14.07 -0.71
N ARG A 153 23.43 -13.12 -1.59
CA ARG A 153 24.14 -11.87 -1.88
C ARG A 153 23.21 -10.67 -1.93
N GLU A 154 21.98 -10.82 -1.45
CA GLU A 154 20.92 -9.83 -1.50
C GLU A 154 21.41 -8.50 -0.91
N GLN A 155 21.17 -7.42 -1.66
CA GLN A 155 21.54 -6.07 -1.30
C GLN A 155 20.53 -5.08 -1.87
N PHE A 156 19.89 -4.32 -0.97
CA PHE A 156 18.98 -3.22 -1.30
C PHE A 156 19.45 -1.96 -0.57
N PRO A 157 20.54 -1.30 -1.00
CA PRO A 157 21.13 -0.18 -0.25
C PRO A 157 20.19 1.03 -0.04
N ALA A 158 19.13 1.16 -0.83
CA ALA A 158 18.12 2.22 -0.67
C ALA A 158 17.13 1.96 0.48
N VAL A 159 17.01 0.71 0.93
CA VAL A 159 16.26 0.27 2.12
C VAL A 159 17.14 -0.75 2.81
N PRO A 160 18.03 -0.35 3.74
CA PRO A 160 19.32 -0.98 4.07
C PRO A 160 19.22 -2.45 4.52
N TYR A 161 18.82 -3.30 3.58
CA TYR A 161 18.55 -4.70 3.70
C TYR A 161 19.64 -5.43 2.95
N GLY A 162 20.16 -6.48 3.57
CA GLY A 162 21.05 -7.43 2.94
C GLY A 162 20.52 -8.86 3.06
N ALA A 163 21.36 -9.82 2.68
CA ALA A 163 21.08 -11.26 2.83
C ALA A 163 20.72 -11.69 4.28
N GLY A 164 21.09 -10.90 5.30
CA GLY A 164 20.70 -11.16 6.69
C GLY A 164 19.25 -10.78 7.01
N ASP A 165 18.63 -9.93 6.19
CA ASP A 165 17.25 -9.46 6.33
C ASP A 165 16.28 -10.28 5.47
N THR A 166 16.80 -11.19 4.64
CA THR A 166 16.02 -12.13 3.85
C THR A 166 15.94 -13.50 4.54
N ASN A 167 14.91 -14.27 4.19
CA ASN A 167 14.67 -15.58 4.78
C ASN A 167 15.21 -16.72 3.91
N ASP A 168 16.29 -16.51 3.16
CA ASP A 168 16.88 -17.48 2.21
C ASP A 168 17.04 -18.88 2.80
N TRP A 169 17.49 -18.96 4.05
CA TRP A 169 17.71 -20.21 4.77
C TRP A 169 16.43 -21.03 5.04
N ARG A 170 15.25 -20.40 4.98
CA ARG A 170 13.92 -21.05 5.00
C ARG A 170 13.35 -21.23 3.59
N CYS A 171 13.82 -20.44 2.62
CA CYS A 171 13.27 -20.33 1.27
C CYS A 171 14.04 -21.21 0.27
N ASN A 172 13.93 -22.53 0.40
CA ASN A 172 14.64 -23.48 -0.48
C ASN A 172 13.71 -24.31 -1.38
N GLY A 173 12.57 -23.74 -1.77
CA GLY A 173 11.60 -24.36 -2.69
C GLY A 173 10.31 -23.58 -2.84
N ASP A 174 9.54 -23.88 -3.90
CA ASP A 174 8.20 -23.35 -4.12
C ASP A 174 7.18 -24.01 -3.16
N ILE A 175 6.12 -23.28 -2.80
CA ILE A 175 4.97 -23.82 -2.06
C ILE A 175 4.37 -24.98 -2.85
N GLN A 176 4.29 -26.15 -2.23
CA GLN A 176 3.63 -27.31 -2.77
C GLN A 176 2.17 -27.37 -2.31
N GLY A 177 1.31 -28.02 -3.09
CA GLY A 177 -0.10 -28.22 -2.72
C GLY A 177 -0.27 -28.95 -1.36
N SER A 178 0.71 -29.77 -0.96
CA SER A 178 0.77 -30.42 0.34
C SER A 178 0.94 -29.45 1.50
N ASP A 179 1.60 -28.30 1.30
CA ASP A 179 1.97 -27.39 2.38
C ASP A 179 0.72 -26.72 2.98
N TYR A 180 -0.27 -26.41 2.14
CA TYR A 180 -1.58 -25.91 2.55
C TYR A 180 -2.32 -26.83 3.53
N GLN A 181 -2.00 -28.13 3.52
CA GLN A 181 -2.65 -29.12 4.38
C GLN A 181 -1.77 -29.57 5.54
N GLN A 182 -0.44 -29.52 5.39
CA GLN A 182 0.48 -30.22 6.28
C GLN A 182 1.39 -29.26 7.07
N SER A 183 1.58 -28.03 6.60
CA SER A 183 2.56 -27.12 7.19
C SER A 183 2.17 -25.67 7.04
N ALA A 184 1.42 -25.16 8.02
CA ALA A 184 1.13 -23.73 8.12
C ALA A 184 2.41 -22.88 8.25
N ILE A 185 3.52 -23.49 8.70
CA ILE A 185 4.81 -22.80 8.83
C ILE A 185 5.46 -22.58 7.46
N ASP A 186 5.42 -23.57 6.56
CA ASP A 186 5.98 -23.44 5.23
C ASP A 186 5.13 -22.48 4.37
N VAL A 187 3.79 -22.56 4.48
CA VAL A 187 2.89 -21.59 3.84
C VAL A 187 3.18 -20.16 4.31
N ARG A 188 3.32 -19.96 5.63
CA ARG A 188 3.58 -18.63 6.20
C ARG A 188 4.92 -18.08 5.76
N PHE A 189 6.00 -18.85 5.84
CA PHE A 189 7.33 -18.35 5.53
C PHE A 189 7.58 -18.24 4.01
N ALA A 190 6.98 -19.12 3.21
CA ALA A 190 7.06 -19.05 1.76
C ALA A 190 6.32 -17.85 1.18
N LEU A 191 5.10 -17.56 1.68
CA LEU A 191 4.37 -16.35 1.31
C LEU A 191 5.08 -15.09 1.79
N ILE A 192 5.77 -15.15 2.95
CA ILE A 192 6.43 -13.98 3.55
C ILE A 192 7.78 -13.62 2.92
N SER A 193 8.49 -14.52 2.23
CA SER A 193 9.81 -14.16 1.69
C SER A 193 10.32 -14.95 0.50
N CYS A 194 9.62 -15.97 0.01
CA CYS A 194 10.21 -16.94 -0.92
C CYS A 194 9.69 -16.85 -2.36
N TYR A 195 8.83 -15.87 -2.69
CA TYR A 195 7.90 -15.98 -3.83
C TYR A 195 8.49 -15.88 -5.25
N PHE A 196 9.80 -15.84 -5.45
CA PHE A 196 10.33 -15.69 -6.82
C PHE A 196 11.62 -16.46 -7.05
N HIS A 197 11.66 -17.72 -6.60
CA HIS A 197 12.66 -18.67 -7.08
C HIS A 197 12.23 -19.41 -8.36
N SER A 198 10.96 -19.31 -8.80
CA SER A 198 10.51 -19.95 -10.03
C SER A 198 10.32 -18.96 -11.17
N THR A 199 11.12 -19.19 -12.20
CA THR A 199 10.96 -18.62 -13.53
C THR A 199 9.61 -18.99 -14.13
N GLY A 200 8.78 -17.98 -14.43
CA GLY A 200 7.72 -18.06 -15.43
C GLY A 200 6.33 -18.43 -14.91
N GLY A 201 5.45 -17.43 -14.81
CA GLY A 201 4.01 -17.69 -14.66
C GLY A 201 3.21 -16.55 -14.03
N TRP A 202 3.05 -15.46 -14.78
CA TRP A 202 1.73 -14.85 -14.95
C TRP A 202 1.38 -15.03 -16.43
#